data_AF-A0AB73KJA0-F1
#
_entry.id   AF-A0AB73KJA0-F1
#
_cell.length_a   1.000
_cell.length_b   1.000
_cell.length_c   1.000
_cell.angle_alpha   90.00
_cell.angle_beta   90.00
_cell.angle_gamma   90.00
#
_symmetry.space_group_name_H-M   'P 1'
#
loop_
_entity.id
_entity.type
_entity.pdbx_description
1 polymer ?
#
loop_
_entity_poly.entity_id
_entity_poly.type
_entity_poly.pdbx_seq_one_letter_code
_entity_poly.pdbx_strand_id
1 'polypeptide(L)'
;MHRAPLTSHHADGSACPPEHKHTTSGKPLTEGCPGRAYAQAHCSCGNWQMKDAGKGYVNESRRRHLASHPKPTPPGPKVLRDLLRLDTH
;
A
#
# COMPACT_ATOMS: atom_id res chain seq x y z
N MET A 1 -8.97 1.48 -8.08
CA MET A 1 -8.34 1.82 -6.78
C MET A 1 -6.85 1.49 -6.88
N HIS A 2 -5.96 2.42 -6.54
CA HIS A 2 -4.52 2.16 -6.57
C HIS A 2 -4.04 1.65 -5.21
N ARG A 3 -3.19 0.63 -5.23
CA ARG A 3 -2.60 0.03 -4.02
C ARG A 3 -1.09 0.08 -4.15
N ALA A 4 -0.42 0.37 -3.05
CA ALA A 4 1.03 0.28 -2.96
C ALA A 4 1.37 -0.55 -1.72
N PRO A 5 1.47 -1.89 -1.79
CA PRO A 5 1.88 -2.70 -0.65
C PRO A 5 3.28 -2.28 -0.18
N LEU A 6 3.47 -2.22 1.14
CA LEU A 6 4.76 -1.93 1.77
C LEU A 6 5.37 -3.25 2.23
N THR A 7 6.45 -3.66 1.59
CA THR A 7 7.21 -4.87 1.91
C THR A 7 8.50 -4.51 2.65
N SER A 8 8.95 -5.42 3.51
CA SER A 8 10.25 -5.32 4.18
C SER A 8 11.18 -6.37 3.57
N HIS A 9 12.45 -6.06 3.40
CA HIS A 9 13.42 -6.95 2.77
C HIS A 9 14.69 -7.06 3.62
N HIS A 10 15.32 -8.23 3.54
CA HIS A 10 16.62 -8.52 4.14
C HIS A 10 17.76 -7.96 3.28
N ALA A 11 18.99 -8.00 3.80
CA ALA A 11 20.18 -7.52 3.08
C ALA A 11 20.42 -8.28 1.76
N ASP A 12 20.12 -9.57 1.76
CA ASP A 12 20.13 -10.46 0.59
C ASP A 12 19.04 -10.12 -0.45
N GLY A 13 18.08 -9.25 -0.10
CA GLY A 13 16.97 -8.86 -0.97
C GLY A 13 15.73 -9.73 -0.85
N SER A 14 15.85 -10.88 -0.20
CA SER A 14 14.72 -11.72 0.21
C SER A 14 13.66 -10.93 0.99
N ALA A 15 12.39 -11.14 0.66
CA ALA A 15 11.27 -10.49 1.33
C ALA A 15 11.14 -11.03 2.76
N CYS A 16 11.07 -10.12 3.74
CA CYS A 16 10.79 -10.46 5.12
C CYS A 16 9.28 -10.76 5.26
N PRO A 17 8.89 -11.95 5.74
CA PRO A 17 7.51 -12.33 5.95
C PRO A 17 6.76 -11.29 6.81
N PRO A 18 5.48 -11.01 6.52
CA PRO A 18 4.67 -10.12 7.35
C PRO A 18 4.45 -10.69 8.77
N GLU A 19 4.58 -12.00 8.93
CA GLU A 19 4.53 -12.69 10.23
C GLU A 19 5.72 -12.36 11.13
N HIS A 20 6.85 -11.93 10.56
CA HIS A 20 7.98 -11.45 11.35
C HIS A 20 7.63 -10.11 11.97
N LYS A 21 7.24 -10.14 13.25
CA LYS A 21 7.07 -8.92 14.03
C LYS A 21 8.45 -8.29 14.23
N HIS A 22 8.50 -6.98 14.03
CA HIS A 22 9.68 -6.19 14.32
C HIS A 22 9.32 -5.22 15.43
N THR A 23 10.27 -4.98 16.32
CA THR A 23 10.19 -3.83 17.23
C THR A 23 10.23 -2.52 16.43
N THR A 24 9.86 -1.41 17.05
CA THR A 24 9.91 -0.07 16.44
C THR A 24 11.31 0.28 15.92
N SER A 25 12.36 -0.24 16.56
CA SER A 25 13.77 -0.08 16.15
C SER A 25 14.20 -1.01 15.01
N GLY A 26 13.31 -1.83 14.46
CA GLY A 26 13.61 -2.74 13.35
C GLY A 26 14.28 -4.06 13.76
N LYS A 27 14.51 -4.29 15.06
CA LYS A 27 14.98 -5.59 15.53
C LYS A 27 13.88 -6.64 15.32
N PRO A 28 14.19 -7.76 14.64
CA PRO A 28 13.23 -8.84 14.47
C PRO A 28 12.95 -9.50 15.83
N LEU A 29 11.69 -9.88 16.04
CA LEU A 29 11.23 -10.63 17.22
C LEU A 29 11.22 -12.14 16.95
N THR A 30 11.50 -12.56 15.72
CA THR A 30 11.56 -13.96 15.30
C THR A 30 13.00 -14.43 15.33
N GLU A 31 13.25 -15.55 16.02
CA GLU A 31 14.56 -16.21 16.05
C GLU A 31 14.98 -16.64 14.63
N GLY A 32 16.24 -16.39 14.27
CA GLY A 32 16.77 -16.70 12.93
C GLY A 32 16.46 -15.65 11.84
N CYS A 33 15.71 -14.60 12.15
CA CYS A 33 15.51 -13.50 11.20
C CYS A 33 16.71 -12.53 11.26
N PRO A 34 17.41 -12.25 10.14
CA PRO A 34 18.55 -11.33 10.12
C PRO A 34 18.14 -9.86 10.27
N GLY A 35 16.84 -9.58 10.29
CA GLY A 35 16.27 -8.24 10.39
C GLY A 35 16.05 -7.57 9.04
N ARG A 36 15.32 -6.46 9.07
CA ARG A 36 15.02 -5.67 7.86
C ARG A 36 16.21 -4.78 7.51
N ALA A 37 16.73 -4.92 6.29
CA ALA A 37 17.70 -3.99 5.72
C ALA A 37 17.01 -2.78 5.07
N TYR A 38 15.93 -3.00 4.33
CA TYR A 38 15.18 -1.93 3.67
C TYR A 38 13.68 -2.23 3.59
N ALA A 39 12.90 -1.18 3.36
CA ALA A 39 11.50 -1.26 3.00
C ALA A 39 11.33 -0.86 1.54
N GLN A 40 10.34 -1.45 0.89
CA GLN A 40 10.02 -1.15 -0.50
C GLN A 40 8.50 -1.04 -0.66
N ALA A 41 8.07 -0.14 -1.53
CA ALA A 41 6.68 -0.04 -1.94
C ALA A 41 6.60 0.12 -3.45
N HIS A 42 5.70 -0.63 -4.08
CA HIS A 42 5.42 -0.57 -5.51
C HIS A 42 3.96 -0.24 -5.71
N CYS A 43 3.65 0.83 -6.44
CA CYS A 43 2.27 1.13 -6.74
C CYS A 43 1.77 0.29 -7.92
N SER A 44 0.54 -0.20 -7.81
CA SER A 44 -0.18 -0.89 -8.88
C SER A 44 -0.44 -0.01 -10.11
N CYS A 45 -0.13 1.29 -10.07
CA CYS A 45 -0.13 2.15 -11.24
C CYS A 45 1.08 1.93 -12.17
N GLY A 46 2.09 1.18 -11.73
CA GLY A 46 3.30 0.86 -12.50
C GLY A 46 4.32 1.99 -12.64
N ASN A 47 3.93 3.23 -12.35
CA ASN A 47 4.77 4.42 -12.56
C ASN A 47 5.48 4.90 -11.29
N TRP A 48 5.34 4.19 -10.18
CA TRP A 48 5.92 4.60 -8.91
C TRP A 48 6.41 3.42 -8.09
N GLN A 49 7.66 3.52 -7.66
CA GLN A 49 8.27 2.65 -6.67
C GLN A 49 9.11 3.48 -5.71
N MET A 50 9.26 2.99 -4.48
CA MET A 50 10.18 3.57 -3.51
C MET A 50 10.88 2.46 -2.74
N LYS A 51 12.19 2.61 -2.54
CA LYS A 51 13.03 1.70 -1.75
C LYS A 51 13.93 2.55 -0.85
N ASP A 52 13.90 2.29 0.46
CA ASP A 52 14.74 3.00 1.42
C ASP A 52 14.94 2.16 2.71
N ALA A 53 16.03 2.39 3.44
CA ALA A 53 16.28 1.73 4.74
C ALA A 53 15.20 2.09 5.80
N GLY A 54 14.72 3.33 5.75
CA GLY A 54 13.72 3.88 6.64
C GLY A 54 12.29 3.52 6.22
N LYS A 55 11.69 2.50 6.87
CA LYS A 55 10.27 2.14 6.66
C LYS A 55 9.32 3.33 6.83
N GLY A 56 9.62 4.24 7.76
CA GLY A 56 8.82 5.45 8.00
C GLY A 56 8.77 6.36 6.77
N TYR A 57 9.93 6.60 6.15
CA TYR A 57 10.04 7.44 4.96
C TYR A 57 9.35 6.80 3.75
N VAL A 58 9.56 5.49 3.53
CA VAL A 58 8.84 4.75 2.47
C VAL A 58 7.34 4.82 2.68
N ASN A 59 6.85 4.67 3.92
CA ASN A 59 5.42 4.73 4.22
C ASN A 59 4.83 6.14 4.10
N GLU A 60 5.59 7.18 4.42
CA GLU A 60 5.17 8.58 4.21
C GLU A 60 5.01 8.89 2.73
N SER A 61 6.07 8.65 1.95
CA SER A 61 6.06 8.88 0.51
C SER A 61 5.03 8.02 -0.22
N ARG A 62 4.85 6.75 0.20
CA ARG A 62 3.76 5.89 -0.25
C ARG A 62 2.39 6.53 -0.03
N ARG A 63 2.13 7.06 1.17
CA ARG A 63 0.84 7.72 1.47
C ARG A 63 0.65 8.97 0.62
N ARG A 64 1.71 9.77 0.44
CA ARG A 64 1.70 10.96 -0.42
C ARG A 64 1.37 10.60 -1.87
N HIS A 65 2.03 9.58 -2.42
CA HIS A 65 1.75 9.08 -3.75
C HIS A 65 0.31 8.54 -3.90
N LEU A 66 -0.17 7.77 -2.92
CA LEU A 66 -1.54 7.27 -2.90
C LEU A 66 -2.58 8.40 -2.88
N ALA A 67 -2.29 9.52 -2.23
CA ALA A 67 -3.14 10.70 -2.21
C ALA A 67 -3.16 11.47 -3.54
N SER A 68 -2.12 11.33 -4.37
CA SER A 68 -2.07 11.92 -5.72
C SER A 68 -2.93 11.17 -6.74
N HIS A 69 -3.36 9.93 -6.43
CA HIS A 69 -4.26 9.21 -7.32
C HIS A 69 -5.66 9.82 -7.29
N PRO A 70 -6.35 9.91 -8.44
CA PRO A 70 -7.74 10.31 -8.45
C PRO A 70 -8.52 9.34 -7.56
N LYS A 71 -9.29 9.90 -6.61
CA LYS A 71 -10.20 9.11 -5.80
C LYS A 71 -11.14 8.39 -6.77
N PRO A 72 -11.39 7.08 -6.59
CA PRO A 72 -12.49 6.46 -7.32
C PRO A 72 -13.73 7.28 -6.99
N THR A 73 -14.26 7.98 -7.98
CA THR A 73 -15.58 8.57 -7.87
C THR A 73 -16.52 7.40 -7.61
N PRO A 74 -17.20 7.35 -6.46
CA PRO A 74 -18.29 6.39 -6.35
C PRO A 74 -19.23 6.68 -7.53
N PRO A 75 -19.75 5.66 -8.24
CA PRO A 75 -20.81 5.90 -9.20
C PRO A 75 -21.92 6.62 -8.42
N GLY A 76 -22.08 7.91 -8.70
CA GLY A 76 -23.06 8.72 -8.01
C GLY A 76 -24.46 8.15 -8.24
N PRO A 77 -25.45 8.51 -7.40
CA PRO A 77 -26.81 7.96 -7.43
C PRO A 77 -27.62 8.27 -8.71
N LYS A 78 -26.99 8.71 -9.81
CA LYS A 78 -27.66 8.94 -11.10
C LYS A 78 -28.27 7.67 -11.69
N VAL A 79 -27.77 6.49 -11.34
CA VAL A 79 -28.39 5.21 -11.73
C VAL A 79 -29.74 4.95 -11.04
N LEU A 80 -30.02 5.59 -9.90
CA LEU A 80 -31.28 5.37 -9.18
C LEU A 80 -32.43 6.23 -9.74
N ARG A 81 -32.15 7.42 -10.30
CA ARG A 81 -33.21 8.29 -10.86
C ARG A 81 -33.74 7.82 -12.21
N ASP A 82 -32.95 7.05 -12.96
CA ASP A 82 -33.34 6.50 -14.26
C ASP A 82 -34.25 5.26 -14.08
N LEU A 83 -33.98 4.45 -13.04
CA LEU A 83 -34.81 3.29 -12.69
C LEU A 83 -36.15 3.66 -12.03
N LEU A 84 -36.26 4.83 -11.38
CA LEU A 84 -37.49 5.24 -10.67
C LEU A 84 -38.53 5.92 -11.58
N ARG A 85 -38.22 6.17 -12.86
CA ARG A 85 -39.13 6.88 -13.79
C ARG A 85 -39.91 5.98 -14.74
N LEU A 86 -39.79 4.67 -14.61
CA LEU A 86 -40.43 3.73 -15.55
C LEU A 86 -41.69 3.06 -14.98
N ASP A 87 -42.49 3.73 -14.15
CA ASP A 87 -43.82 3.22 -13.76
C ASP A 87 -44.79 4.35 -13.42
N THR A 88 -45.41 4.96 -14.42
CA THR A 88 -46.74 5.59 -14.27
C THR A 88 -47.45 5.51 -15.62
N HIS A 89 -48.42 4.58 -15.67
CA HIS A 89 -49.40 4.37 -16.74
C HIS A 89 -50.46 5.47 -16.71
#